data_AF-H9H7Y6-F1
#
_entry.id   AF-H9H7Y6-F1
#
_cell.length_a   1.000
_cell.length_b   1.000
_cell.length_c   1.000
_cell.angle_alpha   90.00
_cell.angle_beta   90.00
_cell.angle_gamma   90.00
#
_symmetry.space_group_name_H-M   'P 1'
#
loop_
_entity.id
_entity.type
_entity.pdbx_description
1 polymer ?
#
loop_
_entity_poly.entity_id
_entity_poly.type
_entity_poly.pdbx_seq_one_letter_code
_entity_poly.pdbx_strand_id
1 'polypeptide(L)'
;MKLGRRSTCSFLLLLLSVALGLLYFHNWKHSIPRASSGLWSPLLSEPKYPNLTPEPRYAHIPFRLKEQVVGLLAQNNCSCVASKGKGFGFSLPFQRQVHAFNFTSAFGPEELLAATIARDQEYQAFQARVQSPADQILIAPANCPLQYPLQGVVVQPLKTILVPGLSLQASEQEVYQVNLSASLGTWDVAGEVEGVALRGEGQPELTLSSPELDRLNRQLQLVTYSSQSYELDTADTGGKSAQALGVG
;
A
#
# COMPACT_ATOMS: atom_id res chain seq x y z
N MET A 1 54.13 17.86 -43.80
CA MET A 1 53.16 17.91 -42.68
C MET A 1 51.78 17.45 -43.17
N LYS A 2 51.49 16.14 -43.19
CA LYS A 2 50.16 15.60 -43.54
C LYS A 2 49.62 14.70 -42.42
N LEU A 3 49.67 15.19 -41.17
CA LEU A 3 49.12 14.49 -40.01
C LEU A 3 47.77 15.08 -39.55
N GLY A 4 47.22 16.06 -40.26
CA GLY A 4 46.15 16.90 -39.73
C GLY A 4 44.70 16.52 -40.05
N ARG A 5 44.43 15.69 -41.07
CA ARG A 5 43.04 15.52 -41.59
C ARG A 5 42.42 14.15 -41.32
N ARG A 6 43.22 13.07 -41.33
CA ARG A 6 42.72 11.72 -41.01
C ARG A 6 42.58 11.50 -39.51
N SER A 7 43.55 12.01 -38.74
CA SER A 7 43.55 11.97 -37.28
C SER A 7 42.37 12.75 -36.69
N THR A 8 42.14 13.98 -37.15
CA THR A 8 41.02 14.82 -36.70
C THR A 8 39.65 14.21 -37.03
N CYS A 9 39.48 13.60 -38.20
CA CYS A 9 38.24 12.90 -38.55
C CYS A 9 38.01 11.67 -37.65
N SER A 10 39.08 10.93 -37.33
CA SER A 10 39.02 9.79 -36.40
C SER A 10 38.62 10.24 -34.99
N PHE A 11 39.18 11.35 -34.49
CA PHE A 11 38.80 11.91 -33.19
C PHE A 11 37.35 12.40 -33.17
N LEU A 12 36.87 13.04 -34.24
CA LEU A 12 35.46 13.48 -34.34
C LEU A 12 34.49 12.31 -34.36
N LEU A 13 34.79 11.22 -35.07
CA LEU A 13 33.97 10.00 -35.07
C LEU A 13 33.93 9.34 -33.68
N LEU A 14 35.05 9.35 -32.96
CA LEU A 14 35.14 8.80 -31.62
C LEU A 14 34.37 9.64 -30.60
N LEU A 15 34.40 10.97 -30.72
CA LEU A 15 33.58 11.86 -29.90
C LEU A 15 32.07 11.67 -30.17
N LEU A 16 31.69 11.50 -31.44
CA LEU A 16 30.31 11.20 -31.83
C LEU A 16 29.81 9.87 -31.28
N SER A 17 30.64 8.81 -31.34
CA SER A 17 30.28 7.49 -30.81
C SER A 17 30.19 7.50 -29.28
N VAL A 18 31.07 8.22 -28.59
CA VAL A 18 31.00 8.42 -27.14
C VAL A 18 29.77 9.22 -26.75
N ALA A 19 29.43 10.30 -27.47
CA ALA A 19 28.23 11.08 -27.22
C ALA A 19 26.94 10.27 -27.43
N LEU A 20 26.87 9.46 -28.49
CA LEU A 20 25.78 8.52 -28.73
C LEU A 20 25.68 7.45 -27.65
N GLY A 21 26.81 6.89 -27.20
CA GLY A 21 26.87 5.93 -26.11
C GLY A 21 26.39 6.51 -24.78
N LEU A 22 26.79 7.74 -24.45
CA LEU A 22 26.32 8.45 -23.25
C LEU A 22 24.83 8.77 -23.31
N LEU A 23 24.30 9.21 -24.46
CA LEU A 23 22.87 9.40 -24.66
C LEU A 23 22.10 8.09 -24.50
N TYR A 24 22.62 6.99 -25.05
CA TYR A 24 22.00 5.67 -24.90
C TYR A 24 21.96 5.23 -23.43
N PHE A 25 23.08 5.32 -22.70
CA PHE A 25 23.15 4.99 -21.28
C PHE A 25 22.26 5.89 -20.41
N HIS A 26 22.17 7.19 -20.73
CA HIS A 26 21.33 8.12 -20.00
C HIS A 26 19.83 7.81 -20.19
N ASN A 27 19.40 7.50 -21.42
CA ASN A 27 18.02 7.10 -21.70
C ASN A 27 17.68 5.71 -21.10
N TRP A 28 18.63 4.78 -21.08
CA TRP A 28 18.45 3.46 -20.46
C TRP A 28 18.21 3.55 -18.95
N LYS A 29 18.99 4.39 -18.25
CA LYS A 29 18.98 4.47 -16.78
C LYS A 29 17.69 5.10 -16.19
N HIS A 30 16.84 5.72 -17.02
CA HIS A 30 15.55 6.28 -16.59
C HIS A 30 14.35 5.36 -16.84
N SER A 31 14.57 4.12 -17.29
CA SER A 31 13.50 3.18 -17.67
C SER A 31 13.00 2.26 -16.54
N ILE A 32 13.06 2.70 -15.29
CA ILE A 32 12.23 2.10 -14.24
C ILE A 32 10.92 2.88 -14.28
N PRO A 33 9.78 2.26 -14.64
CA PRO A 33 8.49 2.91 -14.49
C PRO A 33 8.24 3.06 -12.99
N ARG A 34 8.67 4.20 -12.45
CA ARG A 34 8.11 4.69 -11.19
C ARG A 34 6.65 4.94 -11.54
N ALA A 35 5.73 4.23 -10.87
CA ALA A 35 4.32 4.57 -10.90
C ALA A 35 4.25 6.06 -10.57
N SER A 36 4.01 6.89 -11.57
CA SER A 36 3.84 8.32 -11.35
C SER A 36 2.60 8.44 -10.48
N SER A 37 2.74 9.05 -9.31
CA SER A 37 1.67 9.70 -8.59
C SER A 37 1.05 10.75 -9.52
N GLY A 38 0.19 10.29 -10.43
CA GLY A 38 -0.56 11.12 -11.35
C GLY A 38 -1.52 11.96 -10.53
N LEU A 39 -1.41 13.28 -10.71
CA LEU A 39 -2.29 14.31 -10.20
C LEU A 39 -3.76 13.90 -10.42
N TRP A 40 -4.51 13.86 -9.32
CA TRP A 40 -5.87 13.35 -9.23
C TRP A 40 -6.84 14.12 -10.13
N SER A 41 -7.80 13.41 -10.74
CA SER A 41 -9.04 13.99 -11.26
C SER A 41 -10.19 13.55 -10.35
N PRO A 42 -11.03 14.46 -9.82
CA PRO A 42 -12.06 14.09 -8.87
C PRO A 42 -13.28 13.55 -9.63
N LEU A 43 -13.32 12.24 -9.87
CA LEU A 43 -14.59 11.55 -9.86
C LEU A 43 -14.99 11.43 -8.39
N LEU A 44 -16.01 12.18 -8.00
CA LEU A 44 -16.55 12.31 -6.66
C LEU A 44 -17.22 10.98 -6.23
N SER A 45 -16.45 9.89 -6.16
CA SER A 45 -16.80 8.75 -5.32
C SER A 45 -16.21 9.04 -3.96
N GLU A 46 -17.07 9.31 -2.98
CA GLU A 46 -16.73 9.32 -1.56
C GLU A 46 -15.72 8.20 -1.28
N PRO A 47 -14.56 8.49 -0.64
CA PRO A 47 -13.54 7.48 -0.43
C PRO A 47 -14.12 6.37 0.44
N LYS A 48 -14.62 5.32 -0.20
CA LYS A 48 -15.16 4.15 0.46
C LYS A 48 -13.97 3.33 0.90
N TYR A 49 -13.42 3.64 2.08
CA TYR A 49 -12.36 2.87 2.71
C TYR A 49 -12.94 1.49 3.08
N PRO A 50 -12.70 0.44 2.29
CA PRO A 50 -13.47 -0.80 2.43
C PRO A 50 -13.13 -1.58 3.70
N ASN A 51 -12.12 -1.14 4.47
CA ASN A 51 -11.59 -1.83 5.64
C ASN A 51 -11.63 -1.00 6.94
N LEU A 52 -12.22 0.20 6.94
CA LEU A 52 -12.47 0.97 8.17
C LEU A 52 -13.87 0.71 8.74
N THR A 53 -14.59 -0.28 8.23
CA THR A 53 -15.92 -0.64 8.75
C THR A 53 -15.78 -1.14 10.18
N PRO A 54 -16.34 -0.41 11.16
CA PRO A 54 -16.16 -0.76 12.54
C PRO A 54 -16.91 -2.03 12.88
N GLU A 55 -16.32 -2.85 13.75
CA GLU A 55 -17.10 -3.91 14.38
C GLU A 55 -18.30 -3.27 15.08
N PRO A 56 -19.53 -3.78 14.89
CA PRO A 56 -20.75 -3.11 15.33
C PRO A 56 -20.73 -2.71 16.81
N ARG A 57 -20.05 -3.52 17.64
CA ARG A 57 -19.88 -3.30 19.07
C ARG A 57 -19.27 -1.94 19.40
N TYR A 58 -18.28 -1.48 18.65
CA TYR A 58 -17.55 -0.23 18.93
C TYR A 58 -17.89 0.90 17.98
N ALA A 59 -18.88 0.72 17.09
CA ALA A 59 -19.28 1.73 16.09
C ALA A 59 -19.76 3.05 16.72
N HIS A 60 -20.24 3.01 17.96
CA HIS A 60 -20.73 4.16 18.70
C HIS A 60 -19.62 5.08 19.25
N ILE A 61 -18.36 4.62 19.26
CA ILE A 61 -17.22 5.38 19.77
C ILE A 61 -16.63 6.22 18.62
N PRO A 62 -16.69 7.56 18.70
CA PRO A 62 -16.16 8.43 17.66
C PRO A 62 -14.63 8.41 17.64
N PHE A 63 -14.07 8.74 16.48
CA PHE A 63 -12.63 8.88 16.30
C PHE A 63 -12.34 10.03 15.33
N ARG A 64 -11.16 10.64 15.43
CA ARG A 64 -10.67 11.65 14.50
C ARG A 64 -9.77 10.98 13.48
N LEU A 65 -10.13 11.08 12.21
CA LEU A 65 -9.34 10.49 11.13
C LEU A 65 -7.98 11.20 11.03
N LYS A 66 -6.93 10.43 10.72
CA LYS A 66 -5.61 10.97 10.37
C LYS A 66 -5.42 10.82 8.87
N GLU A 67 -5.77 11.86 8.10
CA GLU A 67 -5.80 11.82 6.64
C GLU A 67 -4.45 11.43 6.04
N GLN A 68 -3.34 11.85 6.66
CA GLN A 68 -1.99 11.50 6.23
C GLN A 68 -1.72 9.99 6.28
N VAL A 69 -2.25 9.28 7.28
CA VAL A 69 -2.05 7.83 7.44
C VAL A 69 -3.03 7.08 6.56
N VAL A 70 -4.29 7.54 6.51
CA VAL A 70 -5.32 6.97 5.66
C VAL A 70 -4.96 7.10 4.18
N GLY A 71 -4.26 8.17 3.79
CA GLY A 71 -3.73 8.34 2.43
C GLY A 71 -2.71 7.28 2.01
N LEU A 72 -2.02 6.64 2.96
CA LEU A 72 -1.03 5.58 2.70
C LEU A 72 -1.68 4.20 2.49
N LEU A 73 -2.90 4.00 3.00
CA LEU A 73 -3.63 2.76 2.82
C LEU A 73 -3.86 2.51 1.32
N ALA A 74 -3.88 1.22 0.94
CA ALA A 74 -4.15 0.81 -0.43
C ALA A 74 -5.51 1.36 -0.90
N GLN A 75 -5.46 2.42 -1.69
CA GLN A 75 -6.60 2.91 -2.43
C GLN A 75 -6.77 1.92 -3.59
N ASN A 76 -7.89 1.21 -3.66
CA ASN A 76 -8.21 0.28 -4.74
C ASN A 76 -8.53 1.04 -6.05
N ASN A 77 -7.73 2.06 -6.40
CA ASN A 77 -7.93 3.01 -7.50
C ASN A 77 -6.77 2.99 -8.51
N CYS A 78 -6.41 1.81 -9.00
CA CYS A 78 -5.44 1.73 -10.09
C CYS A 78 -6.01 2.37 -11.37
N SER A 79 -5.33 3.39 -11.90
CA SER A 79 -5.67 4.00 -13.21
C SER A 79 -4.56 3.74 -14.23
N CYS A 80 -4.92 3.28 -15.43
CA CYS A 80 -3.99 3.18 -16.55
C CYS A 80 -3.82 4.56 -17.21
N VAL A 81 -2.64 5.16 -17.07
CA VAL A 81 -2.32 6.45 -17.69
C VAL A 81 -1.54 6.22 -18.98
N ALA A 82 -2.04 6.73 -20.10
CA ALA A 82 -1.30 6.71 -21.36
C ALA A 82 -0.02 7.57 -21.24
N SER A 83 1.06 7.11 -21.85
CA SER A 83 2.33 7.84 -21.84
C SER A 83 2.18 9.17 -22.58
N LYS A 84 2.29 10.29 -21.86
CA LYS A 84 2.42 11.62 -22.49
C LYS A 84 3.85 11.76 -22.98
N GLY A 85 4.05 11.73 -24.31
CA GLY A 85 5.37 11.96 -24.90
C GLY A 85 5.99 13.26 -24.39
N LYS A 86 7.16 13.19 -23.75
CA LYS A 86 7.92 14.38 -23.35
C LYS A 86 8.68 14.90 -24.58
N GLY A 87 8.14 15.94 -25.22
CA GLY A 87 8.81 16.72 -26.28
C GLY A 87 8.05 16.74 -27.61
N PHE A 88 8.01 17.93 -28.25
CA PHE A 88 7.59 18.28 -29.63
C PHE A 88 6.45 17.51 -30.33
N GLY A 89 5.63 16.72 -29.64
CA GLY A 89 4.52 15.97 -30.23
C GLY A 89 4.94 14.78 -31.10
N PHE A 90 6.23 14.45 -31.19
CA PHE A 90 6.74 13.31 -31.95
C PHE A 90 7.22 12.21 -31.00
N SER A 91 6.57 11.06 -31.11
CA SER A 91 6.90 9.89 -30.33
C SER A 91 8.10 9.18 -30.95
N LEU A 92 9.23 9.09 -30.26
CA LEU A 92 10.45 8.47 -30.79
C LEU A 92 10.36 6.93 -30.69
N PRO A 93 10.81 6.16 -31.70
CA PRO A 93 10.64 4.70 -31.76
C PRO A 93 11.38 3.93 -30.64
N PHE A 94 12.30 4.58 -29.93
CA PHE A 94 13.04 4.00 -28.81
C PHE A 94 12.40 4.27 -27.45
N GLN A 95 11.28 5.00 -27.38
CA GLN A 95 10.53 5.23 -26.15
C GLN A 95 9.41 4.18 -26.02
N ARG A 96 9.33 3.54 -24.84
CA ARG A 96 8.24 2.59 -24.53
C ARG A 96 6.94 3.37 -24.35
N GLN A 97 6.09 3.36 -25.36
CA GLN A 97 4.78 4.01 -25.32
C GLN A 97 3.77 3.09 -24.65
N VAL A 98 3.12 3.58 -23.60
CA VAL A 98 1.99 2.91 -22.98
C VAL A 98 0.73 3.54 -23.56
N HIS A 99 -0.02 2.77 -24.33
CA HIS A 99 -1.34 3.18 -24.82
C HIS A 99 -2.39 2.73 -23.79
N ALA A 100 -3.25 3.67 -23.38
CA ALA A 100 -4.41 3.37 -22.55
C ALA A 100 -5.65 3.82 -23.31
N PHE A 101 -6.61 2.93 -23.48
CA PHE A 101 -7.89 3.19 -24.12
C PHE A 101 -8.99 3.14 -23.06
N ASN A 102 -10.03 3.96 -23.22
CA ASN A 102 -11.20 3.85 -22.38
C ASN A 102 -12.02 2.63 -22.84
N PHE A 103 -12.19 1.66 -21.94
CA PHE A 103 -12.90 0.42 -22.21
C PHE A 103 -14.32 0.66 -22.72
N THR A 104 -15.03 1.66 -22.18
CA THR A 104 -16.42 1.94 -22.57
C THR A 104 -16.56 2.50 -23.97
N SER A 105 -15.50 3.12 -24.52
CA SER A 105 -15.49 3.66 -25.88
C SER A 105 -14.74 2.79 -26.88
N ALA A 106 -14.13 1.68 -26.44
CA ALA A 106 -13.32 0.82 -27.30
C ALA A 106 -14.17 -0.15 -28.15
N PHE A 107 -15.42 -0.40 -27.74
CA PHE A 107 -16.31 -1.37 -28.36
C PHE A 107 -17.62 -0.72 -28.81
N GLY A 108 -18.28 -1.29 -29.82
CA GLY A 108 -19.68 -0.96 -30.15
C GLY A 108 -20.64 -1.38 -29.02
N PRO A 109 -21.89 -0.87 -28.96
CA PRO A 109 -22.77 -1.08 -27.82
C PRO A 109 -23.09 -2.57 -27.51
N GLU A 110 -23.32 -3.40 -28.54
CA GLU A 110 -23.56 -4.84 -28.35
C GLU A 110 -22.28 -5.60 -27.96
N GLU A 111 -21.16 -5.25 -28.59
CA GLU A 111 -19.86 -5.86 -28.32
C GLU A 111 -19.34 -5.48 -26.92
N LEU A 112 -19.62 -4.26 -26.45
CA LEU A 112 -19.30 -3.79 -25.11
C LEU A 112 -20.00 -4.63 -24.05
N LEU A 113 -21.27 -4.96 -24.26
CA LEU A 113 -22.05 -5.81 -23.36
C LEU A 113 -21.44 -7.22 -23.30
N ALA A 114 -21.16 -7.82 -24.46
CA ALA A 114 -20.51 -9.13 -24.53
C ALA A 114 -19.12 -9.14 -23.86
N ALA A 115 -18.31 -8.11 -24.12
CA ALA A 115 -16.98 -7.95 -23.54
C ALA A 115 -17.04 -7.75 -22.01
N THR A 116 -18.03 -7.02 -21.51
CA THR A 116 -18.23 -6.82 -20.06
C THR A 116 -18.59 -8.13 -19.38
N ILE A 117 -19.54 -8.90 -19.93
CA ILE A 117 -19.93 -10.21 -19.40
C ILE A 117 -18.74 -11.17 -19.40
N ALA A 118 -18.00 -11.26 -20.51
CA ALA A 118 -16.83 -12.13 -20.60
C ALA A 118 -15.74 -11.73 -19.59
N ARG A 119 -15.49 -10.43 -19.42
CA ARG A 119 -14.52 -9.91 -18.45
C ARG A 119 -14.92 -10.24 -17.02
N ASP A 120 -16.20 -10.09 -16.69
CA ASP A 120 -16.70 -10.40 -15.36
C ASP A 120 -16.62 -11.91 -15.08
N GLN A 121 -16.94 -12.76 -16.06
CA GLN A 121 -16.77 -14.21 -15.95
C GLN A 121 -15.31 -14.63 -15.73
N GLU A 122 -14.37 -14.07 -16.51
CA GLU A 122 -12.94 -14.36 -16.33
C GLU A 122 -12.42 -13.85 -14.99
N TYR A 123 -12.92 -12.69 -14.53
CA TYR A 123 -12.59 -12.17 -13.20
C TYR A 123 -13.06 -13.12 -12.09
N GLN A 124 -14.30 -13.62 -12.17
CA GLN A 124 -14.81 -14.60 -11.21
C GLN A 124 -14.01 -15.90 -11.25
N ALA A 125 -13.68 -16.39 -12.45
CA ALA A 125 -12.85 -17.58 -12.62
C ALA A 125 -11.44 -17.38 -12.03
N PHE A 126 -10.84 -16.21 -12.22
CA PHE A 126 -9.57 -15.84 -11.60
C PHE A 126 -9.67 -15.80 -10.08
N GLN A 127 -10.70 -15.15 -9.53
CA GLN A 127 -10.93 -15.13 -8.08
C GLN A 127 -11.07 -16.55 -7.52
N ALA A 128 -11.81 -17.44 -8.18
CA ALA A 128 -11.94 -18.83 -7.75
C ALA A 128 -10.63 -19.62 -7.80
N ARG A 129 -9.69 -19.26 -8.70
CA ARG A 129 -8.36 -19.89 -8.78
C ARG A 129 -7.39 -19.34 -7.73
N VAL A 130 -7.49 -18.06 -7.42
CA VAL A 130 -6.53 -17.37 -6.54
C VAL A 130 -6.96 -17.41 -5.09
N GLN A 131 -8.25 -17.33 -4.80
CA GLN A 131 -8.77 -17.39 -3.43
C GLN A 131 -8.67 -18.83 -2.92
N SER A 132 -7.68 -19.08 -2.09
CA SER A 132 -7.54 -20.31 -1.33
C SER A 132 -8.20 -20.16 0.05
N PRO A 133 -8.71 -21.24 0.66
CA PRO A 133 -9.13 -21.21 2.06
C PRO A 133 -8.02 -20.75 3.02
N ALA A 134 -6.75 -20.87 2.62
CA ALA A 134 -5.60 -20.38 3.38
C ALA A 134 -5.47 -18.84 3.38
N ASP A 135 -6.13 -18.14 2.45
CA ASP A 135 -6.18 -16.67 2.42
C ASP A 135 -7.16 -16.09 3.45
N GLN A 136 -8.00 -16.94 4.06
CA GLN A 136 -8.83 -16.52 5.19
C GLN A 136 -7.97 -16.36 6.45
N ILE A 137 -7.81 -15.11 6.88
CA ILE A 137 -7.09 -14.79 8.11
C ILE A 137 -7.87 -15.38 9.29
N LEU A 138 -7.26 -16.36 9.98
CA LEU A 138 -7.81 -16.93 11.20
C LEU A 138 -7.41 -16.01 12.35
N ILE A 139 -8.41 -15.58 13.10
CA ILE A 139 -8.20 -14.72 14.26
C ILE A 139 -8.21 -15.58 15.51
N ALA A 140 -7.09 -15.56 16.25
CA ALA A 140 -7.01 -16.16 17.58
C ALA A 140 -8.02 -15.47 18.48
N PRO A 141 -8.91 -16.18 19.19
CA PRO A 141 -9.75 -15.54 20.18
C PRO A 141 -8.90 -14.88 21.27
N ALA A 142 -9.48 -13.94 21.99
CA ALA A 142 -8.76 -13.19 23.04
C ALA A 142 -8.59 -13.98 24.35
N ASN A 143 -8.61 -15.32 24.31
CA ASN A 143 -8.23 -16.18 25.43
C ASN A 143 -6.71 -16.14 25.72
N CYS A 144 -5.94 -15.39 24.93
CA CYS A 144 -4.52 -15.10 25.13
C CYS A 144 -4.23 -13.59 25.04
N PRO A 145 -4.46 -12.82 26.13
CA PRO A 145 -5.51 -11.79 26.30
C PRO A 145 -5.80 -10.84 25.10
N LEU A 146 -4.93 -10.80 24.11
CA LEU A 146 -5.10 -10.09 22.84
C LEU A 146 -5.66 -11.04 21.77
N GLN A 147 -6.66 -10.60 21.04
CA GLN A 147 -7.15 -11.16 19.79
C GLN A 147 -6.20 -10.74 18.66
N TYR A 148 -5.78 -11.69 17.80
CA TYR A 148 -4.85 -11.38 16.71
C TYR A 148 -4.88 -12.39 15.55
N PRO A 149 -4.42 -12.00 14.35
CA PRO A 149 -4.21 -12.91 13.23
C PRO A 149 -3.19 -14.02 13.52
N LEU A 150 -3.62 -15.29 13.50
CA LEU A 150 -2.79 -16.47 13.79
C LEU A 150 -1.72 -16.72 12.72
N GLN A 151 -2.07 -16.54 11.44
CA GLN A 151 -1.14 -16.75 10.33
C GLN A 151 -0.25 -15.53 10.07
N GLY A 152 -0.35 -14.48 10.90
CA GLY A 152 0.20 -13.17 10.59
C GLY A 152 -0.60 -12.47 9.50
N VAL A 153 -0.06 -11.36 8.99
CA VAL A 153 -0.68 -10.60 7.92
C VAL A 153 0.38 -10.34 6.86
N VAL A 154 0.07 -10.66 5.62
CA VAL A 154 0.96 -10.40 4.49
C VAL A 154 0.79 -8.95 4.06
N VAL A 155 1.91 -8.24 4.00
CA VAL A 155 1.95 -6.83 3.61
C VAL A 155 2.82 -6.71 2.38
N GLN A 156 2.31 -6.05 1.35
CA GLN A 156 3.11 -5.77 0.17
C GLN A 156 4.30 -4.84 0.54
N PRO A 157 5.47 -5.01 -0.09
CA PRO A 157 6.62 -4.14 0.16
C PRO A 157 6.28 -2.66 -0.02
N LEU A 158 6.73 -1.82 0.91
CA LEU A 158 6.50 -0.37 0.92
C LEU A 158 5.01 0.03 0.89
N LYS A 159 4.13 -0.86 1.37
CA LYS A 159 2.70 -0.59 1.51
C LYS A 159 2.28 -0.55 2.97
N THR A 160 1.17 0.14 3.18
CA THR A 160 0.51 0.28 4.47
C THR A 160 -0.83 -0.44 4.44
N ILE A 161 -1.13 -1.16 5.51
CA ILE A 161 -2.39 -1.88 5.69
C ILE A 161 -3.00 -1.57 7.06
N LEU A 162 -4.30 -1.77 7.18
CA LEU A 162 -4.98 -1.90 8.48
C LEU A 162 -4.78 -3.31 9.00
N VAL A 163 -4.47 -3.45 10.29
CA VAL A 163 -4.28 -4.76 10.91
C VAL A 163 -5.65 -5.32 11.32
N PRO A 164 -6.11 -6.44 10.75
CA PRO A 164 -7.41 -6.99 11.10
C PRO A 164 -7.39 -7.67 12.47
N GLY A 165 -8.52 -7.57 13.18
CA GLY A 165 -8.85 -8.43 14.32
C GLY A 165 -8.05 -8.19 15.60
N LEU A 166 -7.45 -7.02 15.79
CA LEU A 166 -6.85 -6.63 17.06
C LEU A 166 -7.92 -6.20 18.07
N SER A 167 -8.00 -6.89 19.19
CA SER A 167 -8.82 -6.47 20.33
C SER A 167 -8.36 -7.15 21.62
N LEU A 168 -8.43 -6.48 22.75
CA LEU A 168 -8.14 -7.02 24.07
C LEU A 168 -9.42 -7.54 24.73
N GLN A 169 -9.36 -8.72 25.34
CA GLN A 169 -10.34 -9.16 26.35
C GLN A 169 -9.61 -9.33 27.67
N ALA A 170 -10.04 -8.57 28.65
CA ALA A 170 -9.48 -8.58 30.00
C ALA A 170 -10.60 -8.33 31.00
N SER A 171 -10.38 -8.76 32.24
CA SER A 171 -11.24 -8.40 33.37
C SER A 171 -11.15 -6.91 33.69
N GLU A 172 -11.98 -6.42 34.61
CA GLU A 172 -11.92 -5.04 35.09
C GLU A 172 -10.51 -4.70 35.61
N GLN A 173 -9.96 -3.60 35.11
CA GLN A 173 -8.60 -3.16 35.41
C GLN A 173 -8.54 -1.63 35.35
N GLU A 174 -7.68 -1.02 36.16
CA GLU A 174 -7.57 0.45 36.20
C GLU A 174 -7.02 1.02 34.89
N VAL A 175 -6.05 0.33 34.28
CA VAL A 175 -5.44 0.73 33.01
C VAL A 175 -5.15 -0.51 32.18
N TYR A 176 -5.65 -0.50 30.94
CA TYR A 176 -5.33 -1.47 29.91
C TYR A 176 -4.18 -0.95 29.06
N GLN A 177 -3.21 -1.81 28.74
CA GLN A 177 -2.07 -1.46 27.90
C GLN A 177 -1.75 -2.58 26.89
N VAL A 178 -1.45 -2.17 25.66
CA VAL A 178 -1.01 -3.06 24.58
C VAL A 178 0.28 -2.52 23.97
N ASN A 179 1.27 -3.39 23.80
CA ASN A 179 2.52 -3.06 23.12
C ASN A 179 2.66 -3.89 21.84
N LEU A 180 2.85 -3.20 20.73
CA LEU A 180 3.04 -3.77 19.41
C LEU A 180 4.47 -3.50 18.96
N SER A 181 5.19 -4.54 18.57
CA SER A 181 6.54 -4.40 18.00
C SER A 181 6.61 -5.00 16.60
N ALA A 182 7.36 -4.32 15.74
CA ALA A 182 7.60 -4.68 14.35
C ALA A 182 9.11 -4.81 14.10
N SER A 183 9.49 -5.80 13.30
CA SER A 183 10.87 -6.04 12.88
C SER A 183 11.22 -5.31 11.60
N LEU A 184 10.30 -5.27 10.63
CA LEU A 184 10.58 -4.83 9.26
C LEU A 184 9.77 -3.59 8.84
N GLY A 185 9.13 -2.94 9.81
CA GLY A 185 8.19 -1.87 9.55
C GLY A 185 7.94 -0.96 10.74
N THR A 186 6.94 -0.11 10.59
CA THR A 186 6.52 0.87 11.59
C THR A 186 5.02 0.78 11.81
N TRP A 187 4.59 1.00 13.06
CA TRP A 187 3.19 1.08 13.43
C TRP A 187 2.71 2.52 13.42
N ASP A 188 1.50 2.73 12.94
CA ASP A 188 0.83 4.04 12.97
C ASP A 188 -0.67 3.82 13.13
N VAL A 189 -1.46 4.88 13.22
CA VAL A 189 -2.90 4.79 13.47
C VAL A 189 -3.68 5.62 12.46
N ALA A 190 -4.67 5.00 11.81
CA ALA A 190 -5.55 5.65 10.83
C ALA A 190 -6.49 6.70 11.44
N GLY A 191 -6.68 6.69 12.77
CA GLY A 191 -7.47 7.69 13.47
C GLY A 191 -7.35 7.60 14.98
N GLU A 192 -7.48 8.73 15.66
CA GLU A 192 -7.30 8.90 17.09
C GLU A 192 -8.64 8.82 17.84
N VAL A 193 -8.67 8.00 18.88
CA VAL A 193 -9.82 7.83 19.77
C VAL A 193 -9.54 8.59 21.05
N GLU A 194 -10.46 9.46 21.45
CA GLU A 194 -10.34 10.24 22.68
C GLU A 194 -10.25 9.31 23.91
N GLY A 195 -9.36 9.59 24.85
CA GLY A 195 -9.19 8.76 26.06
C GLY A 195 -8.26 7.56 25.88
N VAL A 196 -7.56 7.45 24.74
CA VAL A 196 -6.49 6.48 24.53
C VAL A 196 -5.16 7.20 24.37
N ALA A 197 -4.17 6.85 25.20
CA ALA A 197 -2.83 7.36 25.11
C ALA A 197 -2.03 6.55 24.08
N LEU A 198 -1.44 7.24 23.11
CA LEU A 198 -0.60 6.67 22.05
C LEU A 198 0.86 7.08 22.26
N ARG A 199 1.79 6.13 22.15
CA ARG A 199 3.24 6.40 22.20
C ARG A 199 3.96 5.57 21.15
N GLY A 200 4.84 6.19 20.37
CA GLY A 200 5.61 5.49 19.34
C GLY A 200 4.90 5.39 17.98
N GLU A 201 4.03 6.35 17.66
CA GLU A 201 3.46 6.45 16.30
C GLU A 201 4.57 6.69 15.26
N GLY A 202 4.51 5.98 14.13
CA GLY A 202 5.53 5.99 13.09
C GLY A 202 6.82 5.28 13.48
N GLN A 203 6.87 4.56 14.60
CA GLN A 203 8.04 3.81 15.08
C GLN A 203 7.82 2.29 15.00
N PRO A 204 8.88 1.48 15.12
CA PRO A 204 8.76 0.02 15.19
C PRO A 204 8.04 -0.49 16.45
N GLU A 205 7.98 0.32 17.52
CA GLU A 205 7.28 0.02 18.75
C GLU A 205 6.14 1.01 18.97
N LEU A 206 4.92 0.51 19.17
CA LEU A 206 3.73 1.31 19.46
C LEU A 206 3.07 0.81 20.74
N THR A 207 2.90 1.73 21.69
CA THR A 207 2.18 1.48 22.95
C THR A 207 0.85 2.24 22.95
N LEU A 208 -0.22 1.51 23.26
CA LEU A 208 -1.57 2.05 23.43
C LEU A 208 -2.03 1.77 24.86
N SER A 209 -2.58 2.77 25.55
CA SER A 209 -3.18 2.56 26.86
C SER A 209 -4.44 3.37 27.12
N SER A 210 -5.38 2.81 27.87
CA SER A 210 -6.63 3.48 28.24
C SER A 210 -7.21 2.88 29.52
N PRO A 211 -7.91 3.67 30.35
CA PRO A 211 -8.72 3.12 31.44
C PRO A 211 -10.01 2.44 30.91
N GLU A 212 -10.43 2.74 29.68
CA GLU A 212 -11.67 2.19 29.09
C GLU A 212 -11.34 1.13 28.04
N LEU A 213 -11.71 -0.13 28.30
CA LEU A 213 -11.44 -1.26 27.41
C LEU A 213 -12.05 -1.07 26.01
N ASP A 214 -13.28 -0.57 25.94
CA ASP A 214 -13.98 -0.37 24.66
C ASP A 214 -13.31 0.70 23.80
N ARG A 215 -12.78 1.76 24.41
CA ARG A 215 -12.03 2.80 23.70
C ARG A 215 -10.69 2.27 23.21
N LEU A 216 -9.99 1.49 24.03
CA LEU A 216 -8.77 0.81 23.61
C LEU A 216 -9.02 -0.12 22.43
N ASN A 217 -10.09 -0.93 22.47
CA ASN A 217 -10.48 -1.81 21.38
C ASN A 217 -10.87 -1.05 20.12
N ARG A 218 -11.58 0.07 20.26
CA ARG A 218 -11.83 0.98 19.15
C ARG A 218 -10.53 1.48 18.53
N GLN A 219 -9.56 1.84 19.36
CA GLN A 219 -8.28 2.35 18.88
C GLN A 219 -7.46 1.26 18.15
N LEU A 220 -7.49 0.02 18.65
CA LEU A 220 -6.83 -1.14 18.05
C LEU A 220 -7.36 -1.46 16.64
N GLN A 221 -8.64 -1.21 16.36
CA GLN A 221 -9.22 -1.37 15.02
C GLN A 221 -8.66 -0.40 13.97
N LEU A 222 -8.08 0.71 14.43
CA LEU A 222 -7.52 1.76 13.58
C LEU A 222 -5.99 1.63 13.45
N VAL A 223 -5.37 0.59 14.03
CA VAL A 223 -3.93 0.38 13.93
C VAL A 223 -3.55 -0.04 12.51
N THR A 224 -2.50 0.59 12.02
CA THR A 224 -1.92 0.36 10.71
C THR A 224 -0.47 -0.12 10.84
N TYR A 225 -0.06 -0.95 9.90
CA TYR A 225 1.32 -1.38 9.74
C TYR A 225 1.83 -0.91 8.39
N SER A 226 3.03 -0.32 8.37
CA SER A 226 3.73 0.06 7.15
C SER A 226 5.03 -0.73 7.01
N SER A 227 5.16 -1.48 5.91
CA SER A 227 6.42 -2.15 5.55
C SER A 227 7.45 -1.11 5.11
N GLN A 228 8.66 -1.17 5.67
CA GLN A 228 9.79 -0.30 5.30
C GLN A 228 10.85 -1.03 4.48
N SER A 229 10.87 -2.38 4.52
CA SER A 229 11.79 -3.19 3.73
C SER A 229 11.21 -3.55 2.36
N TYR A 230 12.06 -3.58 1.35
CA TYR A 230 11.75 -4.17 0.04
C TYR A 230 12.33 -5.57 0.01
N GLU A 231 11.58 -6.55 0.49
CA GLU A 231 12.00 -7.94 0.48
C GLU A 231 10.87 -8.77 -0.13
N LEU A 232 11.17 -9.39 -1.29
CA LEU A 232 10.16 -9.94 -2.20
C LEU A 232 9.46 -11.20 -1.66
N ASP A 233 10.03 -11.85 -0.64
CA ASP A 233 9.60 -13.16 -0.13
C ASP A 233 9.35 -13.19 1.39
N THR A 234 9.28 -12.04 2.07
CA THR A 234 9.17 -12.00 3.53
C THR A 234 7.74 -11.69 3.98
N ALA A 235 7.09 -12.65 4.64
CA ALA A 235 5.94 -12.38 5.50
C ALA A 235 6.46 -11.91 6.87
N ASP A 236 6.21 -10.66 7.25
CA ASP A 236 6.67 -10.14 8.55
C ASP A 236 5.78 -10.70 9.67
N THR A 237 6.36 -11.52 10.54
CA THR A 237 5.75 -11.95 11.80
C THR A 237 6.18 -11.00 12.90
N GLY A 238 5.39 -9.94 13.11
CA GLY A 238 5.59 -9.05 14.26
C GLY A 238 5.46 -9.82 15.58
N GLY A 239 6.47 -9.70 16.45
CA GLY A 239 6.40 -10.18 17.83
C GLY A 239 5.40 -9.36 18.63
N LYS A 240 4.58 -10.00 19.46
CA LYS A 240 3.51 -9.32 20.21
C LYS A 240 3.67 -9.57 21.70
N SER A 241 3.56 -8.51 22.50
CA SER A 241 3.48 -8.65 23.95
C SER A 241 2.35 -7.78 24.48
N ALA A 242 1.29 -8.42 24.99
CA ALA A 242 0.26 -7.74 25.75
C ALA A 242 0.59 -7.90 27.23
N GLN A 243 0.85 -6.79 27.91
CA GLN A 243 1.07 -6.77 29.34
C GLN A 243 -0.07 -5.97 29.98
N ALA A 244 -0.92 -6.67 30.71
CA ALA A 244 -1.91 -6.04 31.56
C ALA A 244 -1.23 -5.66 32.89
N LEU A 245 -0.85 -4.39 33.03
CA LEU A 245 -0.28 -3.87 34.29
C LEU A 245 -1.41 -3.56 35.26
N GLY A 246 -1.63 -4.45 36.23
CA GLY A 246 -2.48 -4.20 37.38
C GLY A 246 -1.57 -3.81 38.54
N VAL A 247 -1.58 -2.53 38.93
CA VAL A 247 -1.02 -2.14 40.22
C VAL A 247 -2.14 -2.29 41.23
N GLY A 248 -2.05 -3.31 42.07
CA GLY A 248 -2.86 -3.54 43.26
C GLY A 248 -1.99 -4.10 44.35
#